data_AF-A0AAD8M7C8-F1
#
_entry.id   AF-A0AAD8M7C8-F1
#
_cell.length_a   1.000
_cell.length_b   1.000
_cell.length_c   1.000
_cell.angle_alpha   90.00
_cell.angle_beta   90.00
_cell.angle_gamma   90.00
#
_symmetry.space_group_name_H-M   'P 1'
#
loop_
_entity.id
_entity.type
_entity.pdbx_description
1 polymer ?
#
loop_
_entity_poly.entity_id
_entity_poly.type
_entity_poly.pdbx_seq_one_letter_code
_entity_poly.pdbx_strand_id
1 'polypeptide(L)'
;MTHIALEGGCFVLSSNQFCRRKDYPPPPEYVFSGTEDDLAPDSVVCAGGSVIISPSGTVLAGPNYEGEALITADLDLGEIVNEKFTFDVVGHYSRPEVLSLNVRDHPTRPVTFTSAKTEDSK
;
A
#
# COMPACT_ATOMS: atom_id res chain seq x y z
N MET A 1 8.98 -3.22 2.64
CA MET A 1 7.80 -4.04 2.95
C MET A 1 8.05 -5.10 4.03
N THR A 2 9.24 -5.71 4.10
CA THR A 2 9.59 -6.71 5.14
C THR A 2 9.40 -6.22 6.58
N HIS A 3 9.77 -4.97 6.88
CA HIS A 3 9.55 -4.38 8.22
C HIS A 3 8.08 -4.43 8.64
N ILE A 4 7.16 -4.05 7.75
CA ILE A 4 5.72 -4.04 8.02
C ILE A 4 5.19 -5.47 8.23
N ALA A 5 5.70 -6.44 7.48
CA ALA A 5 5.31 -7.84 7.63
C ALA A 5 5.68 -8.37 9.03
N LEU A 6 6.92 -8.10 9.47
CA LEU A 6 7.43 -8.51 10.78
C LEU A 6 6.74 -7.76 11.93
N GLU A 7 6.64 -6.43 11.84
CA GLU A 7 5.99 -5.62 12.88
C GLU A 7 4.50 -5.97 12.98
N GLY A 8 3.82 -6.08 11.83
CA GLY A 8 2.40 -6.37 11.76
C GLY A 8 2.06 -7.83 12.03
N GLY A 9 3.01 -8.76 11.90
CA GLY A 9 2.76 -10.20 11.92
C GLY A 9 1.73 -10.61 10.86
N CYS A 10 1.80 -10.02 9.66
CA CYS A 10 0.78 -10.17 8.63
C CYS A 10 1.39 -10.37 7.23
N PHE A 11 0.61 -10.97 6.34
CA PHE A 11 0.98 -11.07 4.94
C PHE A 11 0.95 -9.68 4.29
N VAL A 12 2.05 -9.31 3.64
CA VAL A 12 2.17 -8.04 2.93
C VAL A 12 2.13 -8.30 1.44
N LEU A 13 1.10 -7.73 0.78
CA LEU A 13 0.91 -7.79 -0.66
C LEU A 13 1.16 -6.39 -1.22
N SER A 14 2.16 -6.25 -2.08
CA SER A 14 2.47 -5.01 -2.78
C SER A 14 2.32 -5.20 -4.27
N SER A 15 1.66 -4.23 -4.92
CA SER A 15 1.46 -4.19 -6.36
C SER A 15 1.98 -2.87 -6.91
N ASN A 16 2.84 -2.95 -7.91
CA ASN A 16 3.33 -1.81 -8.67
C ASN A 16 3.26 -2.10 -10.18
N GLN A 17 2.95 -1.08 -10.95
CA GLN A 17 2.83 -1.18 -12.41
C GLN A 17 4.20 -1.31 -13.09
N PHE A 18 4.25 -2.05 -14.19
CA PHE A 18 5.38 -2.04 -15.11
C PHE A 18 5.01 -1.17 -16.32
N CYS A 19 5.77 -0.12 -16.60
CA CYS A 19 5.48 0.81 -17.69
C CYS A 19 6.72 1.18 -18.47
N ARG A 20 6.55 1.36 -19.76
CA ARG A 20 7.54 1.87 -20.71
C ARG A 20 7.17 3.28 -21.17
N ARG A 21 8.13 3.98 -21.77
CA ARG A 21 7.91 5.33 -22.29
C ARG A 21 6.74 5.40 -23.28
N LYS A 22 6.54 4.37 -24.12
CA LYS A 22 5.46 4.31 -25.11
C LYS A 22 4.04 4.25 -24.52
N ASP A 23 3.91 3.91 -23.24
CA ASP A 23 2.61 3.80 -22.57
C ASP A 23 2.06 5.17 -22.12
N TYR A 24 2.87 6.23 -22.28
CA TYR A 24 2.52 7.62 -21.96
C TYR A 24 2.37 8.46 -23.24
N PRO A 25 1.63 9.58 -23.21
CA PRO A 25 1.51 10.49 -24.35
C PRO A 25 2.88 10.89 -24.93
N PRO A 26 2.98 11.05 -26.27
CA PRO A 26 4.23 11.48 -26.90
C PRO A 26 4.53 12.95 -26.54
N PRO A 27 5.79 13.40 -26.69
CA PRO A 27 6.12 14.81 -26.56
C PRO A 27 5.37 15.65 -27.63
N PRO A 28 4.97 16.91 -27.33
CA PRO A 28 5.24 17.67 -26.12
C PRO A 28 4.20 17.48 -24.99
N GLU A 29 3.18 16.64 -25.19
CA GLU A 29 2.06 16.48 -24.24
C GLU A 29 2.52 15.96 -22.88
N TYR A 30 3.51 15.08 -22.88
CA TYR A 30 4.12 14.55 -21.67
C TYR A 30 5.62 14.29 -21.86
N VAL A 31 6.43 14.86 -20.97
CA VAL A 31 7.88 14.68 -20.92
C VAL A 31 8.25 14.31 -19.49
N PHE A 32 9.07 13.28 -19.31
CA PHE A 32 9.56 12.90 -18.00
C PHE A 32 10.55 13.95 -17.50
N SER A 33 10.21 14.64 -16.42
CA SER A 33 11.07 15.68 -15.83
C SER A 33 12.33 15.05 -15.25
N GLY A 34 13.51 15.56 -15.63
CA GLY A 34 14.81 15.13 -15.07
C GLY A 34 15.63 14.17 -15.94
N THR A 35 15.16 13.83 -17.14
CA THR A 35 15.97 13.19 -18.19
C THR A 35 16.30 14.23 -19.26
N GLU A 36 17.59 14.51 -19.49
CA GLU A 36 18.04 15.46 -20.53
C GLU A 36 17.86 14.92 -21.96
N ASP A 37 17.63 13.60 -22.10
CA ASP A 37 17.45 12.91 -23.38
C ASP A 37 16.01 12.42 -23.59
N ASP A 38 15.57 12.43 -24.86
CA ASP A 38 14.36 11.74 -25.30
C ASP A 38 14.49 10.23 -25.03
N LEU A 39 13.80 9.75 -23.99
CA LEU A 39 13.73 8.32 -23.69
C LEU A 39 13.20 7.55 -24.90
N ALA A 40 13.91 6.48 -25.27
CA ALA A 40 13.43 5.56 -26.29
C ALA A 40 12.05 4.97 -25.92
N PRO A 41 11.16 4.66 -26.88
CA PRO A 41 9.81 4.16 -26.61
C PRO A 41 9.77 2.92 -25.70
N ASP A 42 10.78 2.04 -25.78
CA ASP A 42 10.86 0.83 -24.97
C ASP A 42 11.59 1.01 -23.64
N SER A 43 12.09 2.21 -23.33
CA SER A 43 12.71 2.50 -22.04
C SER A 43 11.71 2.28 -20.90
N VAL A 44 12.11 1.50 -19.90
CA VAL A 44 11.33 1.25 -18.69
C VAL A 44 11.32 2.52 -17.85
N VAL A 45 10.13 3.04 -17.56
CA VAL A 45 9.91 4.24 -16.73
C VAL A 45 9.35 3.89 -15.35
N CYS A 46 8.72 2.73 -15.22
CA CYS A 46 8.35 2.13 -13.95
C CYS A 46 8.65 0.63 -14.03
N ALA A 47 9.59 0.14 -13.22
CA ALA A 47 10.04 -1.25 -13.30
C ALA A 47 9.15 -2.24 -12.54
N GLY A 48 8.02 -1.81 -11.96
CA GLY A 48 7.19 -2.67 -11.11
C GLY A 48 7.85 -2.94 -9.76
N GLY A 49 8.04 -4.22 -9.42
CA GLY A 49 8.53 -4.65 -8.11
C GLY A 49 7.45 -5.20 -7.16
N SER A 50 6.32 -5.64 -7.71
CA SER A 50 5.26 -6.32 -6.94
C SER A 50 5.83 -7.53 -6.19
N VAL A 51 5.40 -7.72 -4.95
CA VAL A 51 5.96 -8.72 -4.02
C VAL A 51 4.92 -9.19 -3.00
N ILE A 52 5.00 -10.46 -2.62
CA ILE A 52 4.22 -11.08 -1.54
C ILE A 52 5.20 -11.53 -0.45
N ILE A 53 4.95 -11.11 0.79
CA ILE A 53 5.83 -11.40 1.94
C ILE A 53 4.99 -12.03 3.06
N SER A 54 5.50 -13.10 3.67
CA SER A 54 4.89 -13.76 4.82
C SER A 54 5.01 -12.92 6.10
N PRO A 55 4.20 -13.19 7.13
CA PRO A 55 4.34 -12.62 8.47
C PRO A 55 5.77 -12.74 9.05
N SER A 56 6.47 -13.83 8.75
CA SER A 56 7.85 -14.08 9.18
C SER A 56 8.91 -13.27 8.40
N GLY A 57 8.49 -12.45 7.44
CA GLY A 57 9.38 -11.65 6.59
C GLY A 57 9.95 -12.39 5.38
N THR A 58 9.54 -13.65 5.16
CA THR A 58 9.96 -14.44 3.99
C THR A 58 9.27 -13.94 2.74
N VAL A 59 10.02 -13.71 1.66
CA VAL A 59 9.44 -13.35 0.37
C VAL A 59 8.87 -14.61 -0.29
N LEU A 60 7.56 -14.67 -0.45
CA LEU A 60 6.86 -15.81 -1.05
C LEU A 60 6.86 -15.74 -2.58
N ALA A 61 6.77 -14.53 -3.12
CA ALA A 61 6.78 -14.31 -4.55
C ALA A 61 7.23 -12.88 -4.90
N GLY A 62 7.96 -12.71 -6.01
CA GLY A 62 8.60 -11.45 -6.39
C GLY A 62 9.92 -11.18 -5.64
N PRO A 63 10.43 -9.94 -5.63
CA PRO A 63 9.96 -8.80 -6.40
C PRO A 63 10.17 -9.00 -7.90
N ASN A 64 9.15 -8.75 -8.73
CA ASN A 64 9.28 -8.86 -10.18
C ASN A 64 9.65 -7.51 -10.82
N TYR A 65 10.80 -7.45 -11.47
CA TYR A 65 11.28 -6.28 -12.22
C TYR A 65 11.38 -6.51 -13.73
N GLU A 66 11.04 -7.71 -14.21
CA GLU A 66 11.33 -8.13 -15.58
C GLU A 66 10.15 -7.94 -16.56
N GLY A 67 9.09 -7.24 -16.13
CA GLY A 67 7.93 -6.95 -16.96
C GLY A 67 6.61 -7.19 -16.24
N GLU A 68 5.54 -7.21 -17.03
CA GLU A 68 4.20 -7.55 -16.56
C GLU A 68 4.11 -9.06 -16.26
N ALA A 69 3.60 -9.40 -15.08
CA ALA A 69 3.38 -10.78 -14.70
C ALA A 69 2.24 -10.90 -13.69
N LEU A 70 1.64 -12.10 -13.64
CA LEU A 70 0.81 -12.52 -12.52
C LEU A 70 1.71 -13.18 -11.47
N ILE A 71 1.71 -12.63 -10.25
CA ILE A 71 2.47 -13.17 -9.12
C ILE A 71 1.46 -13.79 -8.15
N THR A 72 1.67 -15.06 -7.78
CA THR A 72 0.77 -15.82 -6.91
C THR A 72 1.56 -16.53 -5.81
N ALA A 73 0.95 -16.72 -4.65
CA ALA A 73 1.48 -17.53 -3.55
C ALA A 73 0.32 -18.11 -2.75
N ASP A 74 0.51 -19.29 -2.17
CA ASP A 74 -0.41 -19.86 -1.19
C ASP A 74 -0.10 -19.28 0.19
N LEU A 75 -1.14 -18.92 0.94
CA LEU A 75 -1.01 -18.27 2.25
C LEU A 75 -1.54 -19.19 3.35
N ASP A 76 -0.67 -19.65 4.24
CA ASP A 76 -1.09 -20.30 5.49
C ASP A 76 -1.43 -19.25 6.55
N LEU A 77 -2.72 -19.05 6.79
CA LEU A 77 -3.19 -18.09 7.79
C LEU A 77 -2.83 -18.49 9.22
N GLY A 78 -2.44 -19.76 9.47
CA GLY A 78 -1.92 -20.22 10.75
C GLY A 78 -0.61 -19.53 11.15
N GLU A 79 0.21 -19.08 10.18
CA GLU A 79 1.46 -18.37 10.46
C GLU A 79 1.24 -17.06 11.23
N ILE A 80 0.12 -16.38 11.01
CA ILE A 80 -0.21 -15.12 11.70
C ILE A 80 -0.26 -15.33 13.21
N VAL A 81 -0.87 -16.43 13.66
CA VAL A 81 -0.98 -16.74 15.09
C VAL A 81 0.39 -17.00 15.70
N ASN A 82 1.26 -17.71 14.98
CA ASN A 82 2.62 -18.00 15.43
C ASN A 82 3.47 -16.72 15.54
N GLU A 83 3.38 -15.81 14.57
CA GLU A 83 4.12 -14.55 14.63
C GLU A 83 3.57 -13.61 15.69
N LYS A 84 2.24 -13.56 15.88
CA LYS A 84 1.62 -12.79 16.97
C LYS A 84 1.94 -13.33 18.35
N PHE A 85 2.16 -14.65 18.49
CA PHE A 85 2.67 -15.23 19.72
C PHE A 85 4.09 -14.72 20.04
N THR A 86 4.93 -14.55 19.02
CA THR A 86 6.29 -14.03 19.16
C THR A 86 6.32 -12.52 19.41
N PHE A 87 5.50 -11.75 18.69
CA PHE A 87 5.45 -10.30 18.77
C PHE A 87 4.05 -9.75 18.47
N ASP A 88 3.39 -9.19 19.49
CA ASP A 88 2.10 -8.51 19.35
C ASP A 88 2.16 -7.05 19.82
N VAL A 89 2.30 -6.16 18.84
CA VAL A 89 2.47 -4.70 18.98
C VAL A 89 1.34 -4.02 19.75
N VAL A 90 0.10 -4.46 19.56
CA VAL A 90 -1.08 -3.86 20.23
C VAL A 90 -1.57 -4.69 21.41
N GLY A 91 -1.04 -5.89 21.58
CA GLY A 91 -1.28 -6.74 22.75
C GLY A 91 -0.20 -6.58 23.79
N HIS A 92 0.53 -7.67 24.05
CA HIS A 92 1.42 -7.79 25.21
C HIS A 92 2.69 -6.90 25.14
N TYR A 93 3.04 -6.34 23.97
CA TYR A 93 4.12 -5.36 23.84
C TYR A 93 3.67 -3.89 23.90
N SER A 94 2.36 -3.60 23.92
CA SER A 94 1.82 -2.24 23.72
C SER A 94 2.05 -1.24 24.87
N ARG A 95 2.38 -1.69 26.09
CA ARG A 95 2.59 -0.85 27.30
C ARG A 95 1.55 0.28 27.45
N PRO A 96 0.24 -0.04 27.56
CA PRO A 96 -0.85 0.95 27.52
C PRO A 96 -0.81 1.94 28.70
N GLU A 97 -0.09 1.63 29.77
CA GLU A 97 0.13 2.52 30.90
C GLU A 97 1.15 3.64 30.61
N VAL A 98 1.94 3.52 29.53
CA VAL A 98 2.95 4.52 29.11
C VAL A 98 2.44 5.32 27.92
N LEU A 99 1.94 4.65 26.88
CA LEU A 99 1.51 5.27 25.64
C LEU A 99 0.08 4.82 25.30
N SER A 100 -0.76 5.80 24.96
CA SER A 100 -2.07 5.55 24.37
C SER A 100 -2.28 6.45 23.15
N LEU A 101 -2.81 5.88 22.07
CA LEU A 101 -3.15 6.60 20.84
C LEU A 101 -4.68 6.71 20.74
N ASN A 102 -5.20 7.93 20.68
CA ASN A 102 -6.62 8.21 20.47
C ASN A 102 -6.83 8.80 19.08
N VAL A 103 -7.62 8.12 18.24
CA VAL A 103 -7.93 8.55 16.87
C VAL A 103 -9.28 9.27 16.87
N ARG A 104 -9.34 10.45 16.24
CA ARG A 104 -10.60 11.14 15.94
C ARG A 104 -11.03 10.76 14.53
N ASP A 105 -12.03 9.90 14.42
CA ASP A 105 -12.50 9.30 13.17
C ASP A 105 -13.78 9.96 12.60
N HIS A 106 -14.23 11.06 13.20
CA HIS A 106 -15.40 11.78 12.71
C HIS A 106 -15.07 12.59 11.44
N PRO A 107 -15.98 12.58 10.44
CA PRO A 107 -15.82 13.41 9.25
C PRO A 107 -15.77 14.90 9.59
N THR A 108 -14.71 15.58 9.17
CA THR A 108 -14.63 17.05 9.23
C THR A 108 -15.12 17.63 7.92
N ARG A 109 -16.23 18.36 7.97
CA ARG A 109 -16.80 18.99 6.77
C ARG A 109 -16.27 20.43 6.65
N PRO A 110 -15.69 20.83 5.51
CA PRO A 110 -15.24 22.22 5.31
C PRO A 110 -16.42 23.20 5.24
N VAL A 111 -17.61 22.73 4.83
CA VAL A 111 -18.84 23.53 4.78
C VAL A 111 -20.01 22.70 5.31
N THR A 112 -20.82 23.30 6.18
CA THR A 112 -22.08 22.73 6.66
C THR A 112 -23.20 23.72 6.36
N PHE A 113 -24.13 23.32 5.49
CA PHE A 113 -25.31 24.12 5.18
C PHE A 113 -26.43 23.79 6.15
N THR A 114 -27.00 24.82 6.76
CA THR A 114 -28.20 24.72 7.58
C THR A 114 -29.32 25.48 6.86
N SER A 115 -30.08 24.81 5.99
CA SER A 115 -31.38 25.33 5.60
C SER A 115 -32.37 25.09 6.74
N ALA A 116 -33.27 26.04 7.00
CA ALA A 116 -34.28 25.94 8.04
C ALA A 116 -35.16 24.68 7.87
N LYS A 117 -35.56 24.05 8.98
CA LYS A 117 -36.52 22.93 9.03
C LYS A 117 -37.74 23.24 8.17
N THR A 118 -38.07 22.37 7.23
CA THR A 118 -39.44 22.26 6.73
C THR A 118 -40.28 21.71 7.88
N GLU A 119 -41.25 22.49 8.35
CA GLU A 119 -42.26 22.01 9.30
C GLU A 119 -43.06 20.90 8.61
N ASP A 120 -42.91 19.66 9.08
CA ASP A 120 -43.85 18.59 8.75
C ASP A 120 -45.24 19.02 9.23
N SER A 121 -46.11 19.36 8.28
CA SER A 121 -47.50 19.67 8.53
C SER A 121 -48.27 18.34 8.62
N LYS A 122 -48.75 18.04 9.83
CA LYS A 122 -49.82 17.09 10.22
C LYS A 122 -50.15 15.89 9.30
#